data_AF-A6N8V7-F1
#
_entry.id   AF-A6N8V7-F1
#
_cell.length_a   1.000
_cell.length_b   1.000
_cell.length_c   1.000
_cell.angle_alpha   90.00
_cell.angle_beta   90.00
_cell.angle_gamma   90.00
#
_symmetry.space_group_name_H-M   'P 1'
#
loop_
_entity.id
_entity.type
_entity.pdbx_description
1 polymer ?
#
loop_
_entity_poly.entity_id
_entity_poly.type
_entity_poly.pdbx_seq_one_letter_code
_entity_poly.pdbx_strand_id
1 'polypeptide(L)'
;EECLTRLQASAMQFSSQRIGRLESVSLIRRFRVLDRGKRTSRCQVEIDAEIVVLFAGDHYTKFVWEKYRKLSPTARRMFDYFATHKEPYPLKLETFRLMCGSDSTRPKKWREQVGEACDELRENGLVESAWVNDDLVHCKR
;
A
#
# COMPACT_ATOMS: atom_id res chain seq x y z
N GLU A 1 -19.45 3.41 4.86
CA GLU A 1 -19.18 4.29 6.03
C GLU A 1 -18.10 3.70 6.93
N GLU A 2 -18.15 2.41 7.26
CA GLU A 2 -17.16 1.73 8.12
C GLU A 2 -15.68 1.99 7.77
N CYS A 3 -15.30 1.89 6.49
CA CYS A 3 -13.92 2.22 6.07
C CYS A 3 -13.52 3.66 6.40
N LEU A 4 -14.43 4.63 6.24
CA LEU A 4 -14.16 6.04 6.53
C LEU A 4 -14.08 6.28 8.05
N THR A 5 -14.94 5.63 8.82
CA THR A 5 -14.85 5.62 10.28
C THR A 5 -13.50 5.11 10.75
N ARG A 6 -13.00 4.01 10.16
CA ARG A 6 -11.67 3.49 10.46
C ARG A 6 -10.57 4.50 10.10
N LEU A 7 -10.63 5.09 8.90
CA LEU A 7 -9.64 6.11 8.46
C LEU A 7 -9.61 7.35 9.38
N GLN A 8 -10.73 7.72 9.98
CA GLN A 8 -10.81 8.85 10.91
C GLN A 8 -10.34 8.46 12.33
N ALA A 9 -10.73 7.28 12.81
CA ALA A 9 -10.47 6.83 14.17
C ALA A 9 -9.06 6.26 14.40
N SER A 10 -8.44 5.68 13.37
CA SER A 10 -7.07 5.15 13.47
C SER A 10 -6.03 6.25 13.23
N ALA A 11 -5.00 6.27 14.06
CA ALA A 11 -3.81 7.09 13.81
C ALA A 11 -2.79 6.31 12.97
N MET A 12 -2.24 6.97 11.96
CA MET A 12 -1.01 6.59 11.30
C MET A 12 0.14 7.28 12.00
N GLN A 13 1.13 6.50 12.43
CA GLN A 13 2.39 7.01 12.94
C GLN A 13 3.47 6.87 11.90
N PHE A 14 4.28 7.91 11.71
CA PHE A 14 5.43 7.88 10.81
C PHE A 14 6.54 8.80 11.31
N SER A 15 7.76 8.48 10.90
CA SER A 15 8.94 9.31 11.14
C SER A 15 9.63 9.59 9.81
N SER A 16 10.11 10.82 9.64
CA SER A 16 10.83 11.23 8.44
C SER A 16 11.90 12.24 8.81
N GLN A 17 13.11 12.09 8.26
CA GLN A 17 14.17 13.09 8.42
C GLN A 17 13.74 14.48 7.94
N ARG A 18 12.82 14.55 6.96
CA ARG A 18 12.27 15.83 6.47
C ARG A 18 11.44 16.58 7.51
N ILE A 19 10.79 15.84 8.40
CA ILE A 19 9.89 16.37 9.41
C ILE A 19 10.61 16.47 10.77
N GLY A 20 11.66 15.68 10.96
CA GLY A 20 12.57 15.77 12.12
C GLY A 20 11.97 15.26 13.43
N ARG A 21 10.75 14.71 13.40
CA ARG A 21 10.04 14.17 14.56
C ARG A 21 9.09 13.04 14.16
N LEU A 22 8.67 12.27 15.18
CA LEU A 22 7.58 11.31 15.05
C LEU A 22 6.26 12.10 14.94
N GLU A 23 5.48 11.83 13.90
CA GLU A 23 4.14 12.35 13.72
C GLU A 23 3.10 11.26 13.91
N SER A 24 1.94 11.63 14.43
CA SER A 24 0.79 10.74 14.61
C SER A 24 -0.46 11.47 14.14
N VAL A 25 -1.03 11.04 13.01
CA VAL A 25 -2.14 11.74 12.34
C VAL A 25 -3.28 10.78 11.99
N SER A 26 -4.53 11.25 12.04
CA SER A 26 -5.66 10.54 11.44
C SER A 26 -5.60 10.66 9.92
N LEU A 27 -5.83 9.57 9.18
CA LEU A 27 -5.72 9.55 7.71
C LEU A 27 -6.72 10.48 7.02
N ILE A 28 -7.87 10.71 7.64
CA ILE A 28 -8.82 11.74 7.22
C ILE A 28 -9.21 12.58 8.43
N ARG A 29 -9.36 13.88 8.22
CA ARG A 29 -9.75 14.84 9.25
C ARG A 29 -11.24 14.73 9.57
N ARG A 30 -12.07 14.59 8.54
CA ARG A 30 -13.51 14.34 8.67
C ARG A 30 -14.09 13.72 7.40
N PHE A 31 -15.24 13.09 7.54
CA PHE A 31 -16.10 12.79 6.40
C PHE A 31 -17.57 13.13 6.70
N ARG A 32 -18.35 13.32 5.63
CA ARG A 32 -19.81 13.55 5.69
C ARG A 32 -20.48 12.71 4.62
N VAL A 33 -21.59 12.07 4.95
CA VAL A 33 -22.46 11.41 3.99
C VAL A 33 -23.60 12.36 3.66
N LEU A 34 -23.61 12.88 2.44
CA LEU A 34 -24.66 13.76 1.93
C LEU A 34 -25.73 12.90 1.26
N ASP A 35 -27.01 13.32 1.36
CA ASP A 35 -28.14 12.64 0.70
C ASP A 35 -28.26 11.13 1.04
N ARG A 36 -27.95 10.76 2.28
CA ARG A 36 -27.99 9.37 2.76
C ARG A 36 -29.33 8.71 2.42
N GLY A 37 -29.27 7.51 1.83
CA GLY A 37 -30.46 6.75 1.40
C GLY A 37 -30.99 7.12 0.02
N LYS A 38 -30.46 8.15 -0.66
CA LYS A 38 -30.81 8.47 -2.04
C LYS A 38 -29.80 7.87 -3.03
N ARG A 39 -30.19 7.74 -4.30
CA ARG A 39 -29.27 7.38 -5.40
C ARG A 39 -28.12 8.39 -5.59
N THR A 40 -28.31 9.63 -5.15
CA THR A 40 -27.31 10.71 -5.20
C THR A 40 -26.43 10.76 -3.96
N SER A 41 -26.53 9.78 -3.07
CA SER A 41 -25.72 9.71 -1.85
C SER A 41 -24.24 9.79 -2.21
N ARG A 42 -23.53 10.71 -1.55
CA ARG A 42 -22.12 10.97 -1.81
C ARG A 42 -21.38 11.19 -0.50
N CYS A 43 -20.13 10.74 -0.45
CA CYS A 43 -19.25 11.01 0.67
C CYS A 43 -18.34 12.19 0.36
N GLN A 44 -18.37 13.21 1.21
CA GLN A 44 -17.36 14.25 1.23
C GLN A 44 -16.29 13.87 2.25
N VAL A 45 -15.02 13.90 1.86
CA VAL A 45 -13.88 13.57 2.72
C VAL A 45 -12.95 14.76 2.75
N GLU A 46 -12.46 15.10 3.95
CA GLU A 46 -11.45 16.13 4.16
C GLU A 46 -10.18 15.48 4.69
N ILE A 47 -9.07 15.76 4.01
CA ILE A 47 -7.73 15.32 4.37
C ILE A 47 -7.04 16.48 5.08
N ASP A 48 -6.28 16.19 6.14
CA ASP A 48 -5.56 17.24 6.87
C ASP A 48 -4.44 17.84 6.02
N ALA A 49 -4.19 19.14 6.16
CA ALA A 49 -3.14 19.84 5.42
C ALA A 49 -1.74 19.29 5.74
N GLU A 50 -1.51 18.79 6.96
CA GLU A 50 -0.24 18.16 7.33
C GLU A 50 0.03 16.88 6.51
N ILE A 51 -1.02 16.11 6.21
CA ILE A 51 -0.90 14.93 5.34
C ILE A 51 -0.56 15.33 3.91
N VAL A 52 -1.08 16.45 3.42
CA VAL A 52 -0.77 16.95 2.07
C VAL A 52 0.73 17.20 1.89
N VAL A 53 1.43 17.66 2.94
CA VAL A 53 2.88 17.88 2.92
C VAL A 53 3.67 16.58 2.70
N LEU A 54 3.13 15.42 3.08
CA LEU A 54 3.76 14.12 2.82
C LEU A 54 3.85 13.80 1.32
N PHE A 55 2.94 14.34 0.52
CA PHE A 55 2.85 14.09 -0.92
C PHE A 55 3.32 15.27 -1.77
N ALA A 56 3.88 16.32 -1.16
CA ALA A 56 4.43 17.48 -1.87
C ALA A 56 5.79 17.17 -2.50
N GLY A 57 6.13 17.87 -3.60
CA GLY A 57 7.40 17.69 -4.32
C GLY A 57 7.47 16.34 -5.05
N ASP A 58 8.63 15.68 -5.03
CA ASP A 58 8.85 14.37 -5.70
C ASP A 58 8.72 13.17 -4.74
N HIS A 59 8.01 13.35 -3.62
CA HIS A 59 7.89 12.34 -2.56
C HIS A 59 6.65 11.46 -2.74
N TYR A 60 6.42 11.01 -3.97
CA TYR A 60 5.29 10.16 -4.30
C TYR A 60 5.69 9.10 -5.33
N THR A 61 4.88 8.06 -5.40
CA THR A 61 4.98 7.01 -6.42
C THR A 61 3.76 7.06 -7.32
N LYS A 62 3.97 7.10 -8.64
CA LYS A 62 2.90 7.06 -9.65
C LYS A 62 2.77 5.66 -10.25
N PHE A 63 1.54 5.24 -10.50
CA PHE A 63 1.23 3.98 -11.19
C PHE A 63 -0.18 4.02 -11.81
N VAL A 64 -0.47 3.04 -12.67
CA VAL A 64 -1.76 2.92 -13.36
C VAL A 64 -2.81 2.37 -12.41
N TRP A 65 -3.72 3.25 -11.97
CA TRP A 65 -4.75 2.93 -10.97
C TRP A 65 -5.63 1.73 -11.35
N GLU A 66 -6.01 1.62 -12.63
CA GLU A 66 -6.91 0.56 -13.09
C GLU A 66 -6.33 -0.84 -12.99
N LYS A 67 -5.01 -0.97 -13.14
CA LYS A 67 -4.28 -2.23 -12.94
C LYS A 67 -4.11 -2.50 -11.44
N TYR A 68 -3.65 -1.49 -10.70
CA TYR A 68 -3.41 -1.58 -9.27
C TYR A 68 -4.64 -2.01 -8.45
N ARG A 69 -5.82 -1.47 -8.77
CA ARG A 69 -7.06 -1.78 -8.02
C ARG A 69 -7.52 -3.23 -8.16
N LYS A 70 -7.07 -3.95 -9.20
CA LYS A 70 -7.40 -5.36 -9.43
C LYS A 70 -6.56 -6.31 -8.57
N LEU A 71 -5.43 -5.81 -8.05
CA LEU A 71 -4.49 -6.64 -7.30
C LEU A 71 -5.07 -7.11 -5.97
N SER A 72 -4.71 -8.34 -5.61
CA SER A 72 -4.83 -8.90 -4.26
C SER A 72 -4.07 -8.05 -3.24
N PRO A 73 -4.42 -8.11 -1.94
CA PRO A 73 -3.73 -7.34 -0.90
C PRO A 73 -2.21 -7.58 -0.85
N THR A 74 -1.76 -8.83 -1.04
CA THR A 74 -0.34 -9.19 -1.01
C THR A 74 0.39 -8.65 -2.25
N ALA A 75 -0.14 -8.88 -3.45
CA ALA A 75 0.45 -8.35 -4.68
C ALA A 75 0.47 -6.82 -4.68
N ARG A 76 -0.57 -6.19 -4.14
CA ARG A 76 -0.63 -4.73 -3.96
C ARG A 76 0.51 -4.23 -3.07
N ARG A 77 0.72 -4.84 -1.91
CA ARG A 77 1.80 -4.46 -0.99
C ARG A 77 3.18 -4.71 -1.60
N MET A 78 3.33 -5.78 -2.38
CA MET A 78 4.55 -6.07 -3.12
C MET A 78 4.84 -4.98 -4.15
N PHE A 79 3.85 -4.63 -4.96
CA PHE A 79 3.97 -3.58 -5.96
C PHE A 79 4.23 -2.21 -5.34
N ASP A 80 3.58 -1.87 -4.21
CA ASP A 80 3.84 -0.63 -3.48
C ASP A 80 5.34 -0.45 -3.21
N TYR A 81 6.02 -1.51 -2.75
CA TYR A 81 7.46 -1.50 -2.46
C TYR A 81 8.33 -1.41 -3.73
N PHE A 82 8.02 -2.19 -4.77
CA PHE A 82 8.79 -2.12 -6.02
C PHE A 82 8.64 -0.77 -6.71
N ALA A 83 7.47 -0.15 -6.61
CA ALA A 83 7.20 1.10 -7.27
C ALA A 83 7.96 2.29 -6.64
N THR A 84 8.38 2.21 -5.37
CA THR A 84 9.20 3.26 -4.73
C THR A 84 10.65 3.31 -5.21
N HIS A 85 11.13 2.28 -5.91
CA HIS A 85 12.49 2.18 -6.39
C HIS A 85 12.54 2.29 -7.92
N LYS A 86 13.57 2.97 -8.43
CA LYS A 86 13.90 2.91 -9.87
C LYS A 86 14.27 1.47 -10.26
N GLU A 87 15.14 0.84 -9.46
CA GLU A 87 15.53 -0.55 -9.56
C GLU A 87 15.25 -1.21 -8.20
N PRO A 88 14.23 -2.08 -8.09
CA PRO A 88 13.83 -2.62 -6.79
C PRO A 88 14.92 -3.50 -6.16
N TYR A 89 15.27 -3.18 -4.91
CA TYR A 89 16.16 -4.05 -4.13
C TYR A 89 15.45 -5.34 -3.73
N PRO A 90 16.16 -6.50 -3.74
CA PRO A 90 15.58 -7.75 -3.27
C PRO A 90 15.05 -7.64 -1.83
N LEU A 91 13.81 -8.06 -1.62
CA LEU A 91 13.12 -7.95 -0.34
C LEU A 91 13.07 -9.30 0.37
N LYS A 92 13.57 -9.39 1.59
CA LYS A 92 13.47 -10.62 2.40
C LYS A 92 12.01 -11.01 2.61
N LEU A 93 11.70 -12.30 2.44
CA LEU A 93 10.35 -12.84 2.65
C LEU A 93 9.82 -12.51 4.05
N GLU A 94 10.67 -12.57 5.07
CA GLU A 94 10.29 -12.22 6.44
C GLU A 94 9.92 -10.74 6.58
N THR A 95 10.76 -9.85 6.03
CA THR A 95 10.47 -8.40 6.01
C THR A 95 9.17 -8.12 5.27
N PHE A 96 8.95 -8.78 4.12
CA PHE A 96 7.72 -8.62 3.35
C PHE A 96 6.49 -9.12 4.12
N ARG A 97 6.62 -10.21 4.88
CA ARG A 97 5.55 -10.73 5.75
C ARG A 97 5.12 -9.71 6.80
N LEU A 98 6.11 -9.09 7.46
CA LEU A 98 5.88 -8.06 8.46
C LEU A 98 5.25 -6.80 7.85
N MET A 99 5.72 -6.38 6.67
CA MET A 99 5.11 -5.27 5.91
C MET A 99 3.65 -5.52 5.53
N CYS A 100 3.30 -6.77 5.24
CA CYS A 100 1.92 -7.16 4.96
C CYS A 100 1.06 -7.27 6.23
N GLY A 101 1.66 -7.25 7.43
CA GLY A 101 0.95 -7.58 8.67
C GLY A 101 0.38 -9.00 8.66
N SER A 102 1.04 -9.93 7.97
CA SER A 102 0.53 -11.28 7.75
C SER A 102 0.77 -12.19 8.97
N ASP A 103 -0.31 -12.77 9.50
CA ASP A 103 -0.30 -13.74 10.60
C ASP A 103 0.18 -15.14 10.16
N SER A 104 0.58 -15.32 8.89
CA SER A 104 1.07 -16.62 8.41
C SER A 104 2.34 -17.03 9.16
N THR A 105 2.22 -18.00 10.06
CA THR A 105 3.35 -18.54 10.84
C THR A 105 4.14 -19.62 10.10
N ARG A 106 3.67 -20.04 8.92
CA ARG A 106 4.25 -21.14 8.13
C ARG A 106 5.07 -20.58 6.96
N PRO A 107 6.42 -20.69 6.99
CA PRO A 107 7.28 -20.12 5.94
C PRO A 107 6.96 -20.64 4.54
N LYS A 108 6.65 -21.93 4.39
CA LYS A 108 6.32 -22.55 3.10
C LYS A 108 5.05 -21.94 2.48
N LYS A 109 3.98 -21.83 3.28
CA LYS A 109 2.71 -21.19 2.83
C LYS A 109 2.94 -19.73 2.47
N TRP A 110 3.74 -19.02 3.25
CA TRP A 110 4.07 -17.63 2.94
C TRP A 110 4.82 -17.53 1.61
N ARG A 111 5.82 -18.39 1.36
CA ARG A 111 6.54 -18.43 0.09
C ARG A 111 5.61 -18.70 -1.09
N GLU A 112 4.66 -19.61 -0.96
CA GLU A 112 3.64 -19.90 -1.98
C GLU A 112 2.79 -18.64 -2.27
N GLN A 113 2.26 -17.97 -1.24
CA GLN A 113 1.49 -16.73 -1.39
C GLN A 113 2.28 -15.59 -2.05
N VAL A 114 3.59 -15.52 -1.78
CA VAL A 114 4.48 -14.56 -2.41
C VAL A 114 4.71 -14.91 -3.89
N GLY A 115 4.86 -16.20 -4.21
CA GLY A 115 4.95 -16.66 -5.59
C GLY A 115 3.70 -16.30 -6.40
N GLU A 116 2.52 -16.57 -5.87
CA GLU A 116 1.23 -16.18 -6.48
C GLU A 116 1.14 -14.68 -6.72
N ALA A 117 1.59 -13.87 -5.73
CA ALA A 117 1.63 -12.43 -5.87
C ALA A 117 2.63 -11.96 -6.97
N CYS A 118 3.78 -12.61 -7.11
CA CYS A 118 4.72 -12.34 -8.19
C CYS A 118 4.09 -12.60 -9.57
N ASP A 119 3.42 -13.74 -9.73
CA ASP A 119 2.73 -14.10 -10.97
C ASP A 119 1.61 -13.10 -11.30
N GLU A 120 0.82 -12.71 -10.29
CA GLU A 120 -0.26 -11.73 -10.44
C GLU A 120 0.26 -10.36 -10.95
N LEU A 121 1.41 -9.89 -10.46
CA LEU A 121 2.00 -8.63 -10.92
C LEU A 121 2.45 -8.69 -12.39
N ARG A 122 3.03 -9.83 -12.79
CA ARG A 122 3.44 -10.08 -14.19
C ARG A 122 2.21 -10.13 -15.10
N GLU A 123 1.18 -10.88 -14.72
CA GLU A 123 -0.04 -11.05 -15.52
C GLU A 123 -0.83 -9.74 -15.71
N ASN A 124 -0.82 -8.86 -14.70
CA ASN A 124 -1.41 -7.53 -14.82
C ASN A 124 -0.51 -6.54 -15.58
N GLY A 125 0.69 -6.95 -16.01
CA GLY A 125 1.66 -6.14 -16.73
C GLY A 125 2.07 -4.90 -15.94
N LEU A 126 2.28 -5.07 -14.63
CA LEU A 126 2.80 -4.02 -13.73
C LEU A 126 4.31 -4.09 -13.57
N VAL A 127 4.90 -5.25 -13.85
CA VAL A 127 6.33 -5.54 -13.84
C VAL A 127 6.65 -6.46 -15.02
N GLU A 128 7.87 -6.38 -15.56
CA GLU A 128 8.38 -7.35 -16.53
C GLU A 128 8.45 -8.76 -15.91
N SER A 129 9.00 -8.89 -14.71
CA SER A 129 9.05 -10.13 -13.96
C SER A 129 9.20 -9.92 -12.45
N ALA A 130 8.71 -10.87 -11.66
CA ALA A 130 8.95 -10.97 -10.23
C ALA A 130 9.10 -12.45 -9.86
N TRP A 131 9.99 -12.77 -8.92
CA TRP A 131 10.24 -14.16 -8.52
C TRP A 131 10.85 -14.22 -7.12
N VAL A 132 10.78 -15.40 -6.51
CA VAL A 132 11.44 -15.69 -5.24
C VAL A 132 12.72 -16.47 -5.50
N ASN A 133 13.84 -16.04 -4.94
CA ASN A 133 15.10 -16.76 -4.92
C ASN A 133 15.78 -16.61 -3.56
N ASP A 134 16.27 -17.71 -2.97
CA ASP A 134 17.01 -17.70 -1.69
C ASP A 134 16.40 -16.80 -0.60
N ASP A 135 15.09 -16.95 -0.36
CA ASP A 135 14.29 -16.18 0.61
C ASP A 135 14.20 -14.66 0.36
N LEU A 136 14.54 -14.24 -0.86
CA LEU A 136 14.39 -12.88 -1.35
C LEU A 136 13.34 -12.84 -2.47
N VAL A 137 12.54 -11.78 -2.48
CA VAL A 137 11.66 -11.42 -3.59
C VAL A 137 12.40 -10.44 -4.48
N HIS A 138 12.56 -10.80 -5.74
CA HIS A 138 13.19 -10.00 -6.77
C HIS A 138 12.13 -9.45 -7.74
N CYS A 139 12.43 -8.32 -8.36
CA CYS A 139 11.60 -7.73 -9.39
C CYS A 139 12.44 -7.05 -10.47
N LYS A 140 12.05 -7.27 -11.71
CA LYS A 140 12.43 -6.48 -12.87
C LYS A 140 11.18 -5.74 -13.35
N ARG A 141 11.22 -4.41 -13.31
CA ARG A 141 10.07 -3.56 -13.64
C ARG A 141 9.92 -3.35 -15.14
#